data_AF-A0A6V8NM44-F1
#
_entry.id   AF-A0A6V8NM44-F1
#
_cell.length_a   1.000
_cell.length_b   1.000
_cell.length_c   1.000
_cell.angle_alpha   90.00
_cell.angle_beta   90.00
_cell.angle_gamma   90.00
#
_symmetry.space_group_name_H-M   'P 1'
#
loop_
_entity.id
_entity.type
_entity.pdbx_description
1 polymer ?
#
loop_
_entity_poly.entity_id
_entity_poly.type
_entity_poly.pdbx_seq_one_letter_code
_entity_poly.pdbx_strand_id
1 'polypeptide(L)'
;LKKGYRYHGKVKEVYVYVVEEEFRRIIGCERRSYPQEGSLTTQEEERLRMMIQEVGYNPDLIDWAGIEEEVVGRIAEELVEFHRLFGDCFRRKEQRLLGQSYLGGLLSDVPRKNGEAIALAFLGPRAVRCQQNFLSRYLWDEERMLERHQGLLAEAVGEEDGMHTVDSTEIPKKGKESVGVARQYCGNLGKRENCQSGVFVGYTSRKGYGLVDRRLYVPKIWFEEQYAERRRKCGIPSELQFQTKIEIALELLEKQMQRGLLAGRWIGSDSFFGSDAAFRDTIARWGKLYLAEIRSNIQVLPL
;
A
#
# COMPACT_ATOMS: atom_id res chain seq x y z
N LEU A 1 -27.59 -26.57 29.09
CA LEU A 1 -28.57 -25.58 29.59
C LEU A 1 -28.46 -24.28 28.79
N LYS A 2 -29.15 -24.15 27.64
CA LYS A 2 -29.17 -22.92 26.82
C LYS A 2 -30.51 -22.21 26.99
N LYS A 3 -30.63 -21.35 28.00
CA LYS A 3 -31.74 -20.38 28.09
C LYS A 3 -31.19 -19.04 27.59
N GLY A 4 -31.57 -18.64 26.38
CA GLY A 4 -31.18 -17.35 25.80
C GLY A 4 -31.67 -16.18 26.65
N TYR A 5 -30.91 -15.09 26.65
CA TYR A 5 -31.22 -13.86 27.36
C TYR A 5 -32.50 -13.22 26.80
N ARG A 6 -33.49 -12.92 27.67
CA ARG A 6 -34.74 -12.26 27.29
C ARG A 6 -34.80 -10.88 27.93
N TYR A 7 -35.02 -9.86 27.10
CA TYR A 7 -35.24 -8.48 27.53
C TYR A 7 -36.56 -8.00 26.91
N HIS A 8 -37.50 -7.55 27.74
CA HIS A 8 -38.88 -7.20 27.34
C HIS A 8 -39.59 -8.31 26.55
N GLY A 9 -39.53 -9.55 27.04
CA GLY A 9 -40.28 -10.69 26.48
C GLY A 9 -39.73 -11.28 25.17
N LYS A 10 -38.87 -10.54 24.45
CA LYS A 10 -38.22 -11.02 23.21
C LYS A 10 -36.88 -11.68 23.51
N VAL A 11 -36.63 -12.81 22.87
CA VAL A 11 -35.32 -13.48 22.88
C VAL A 11 -34.35 -12.60 22.10
N LYS A 12 -33.28 -12.15 22.75
CA LYS A 12 -32.23 -11.34 22.12
C LYS A 12 -31.00 -12.22 21.96
N GLU A 13 -30.42 -12.20 20.78
CA GLU A 13 -29.09 -12.76 20.55
C GLU A 13 -28.05 -11.80 21.14
N VAL A 14 -27.21 -12.32 22.04
CA VAL A 14 -26.14 -11.56 22.66
C VAL A 14 -24.86 -11.86 21.91
N TYR A 15 -24.32 -10.84 21.24
CA TYR A 15 -23.06 -10.94 20.51
C TYR A 15 -21.92 -10.49 21.42
N VAL A 16 -21.09 -11.44 21.85
CA VAL A 16 -19.91 -11.15 22.68
C VAL A 16 -18.69 -11.04 21.78
N TYR A 17 -18.04 -9.87 21.81
CA TYR A 17 -16.74 -9.67 21.18
C TYR A 17 -15.66 -10.10 22.17
N VAL A 18 -14.90 -11.12 21.80
CA VAL A 18 -13.81 -11.64 22.62
C VAL A 18 -12.55 -10.81 22.34
N VAL A 19 -12.04 -10.15 23.38
CA VAL A 19 -10.83 -9.31 23.33
C VAL A 19 -9.55 -10.14 23.48
N GLU A 20 -9.64 -11.32 24.11
CA GLU A 20 -8.52 -12.26 24.34
C GLU A 20 -8.80 -13.65 23.78
N GLU A 21 -7.91 -14.15 22.93
CA GLU A 21 -8.12 -15.36 22.13
C GLU A 21 -8.41 -16.62 22.98
N GLU A 22 -7.83 -16.69 24.18
CA GLU A 22 -8.00 -17.82 25.12
C GLU A 22 -9.38 -17.90 25.79
N PHE A 23 -10.08 -16.76 25.90
CA PHE A 23 -11.38 -16.71 26.61
C PHE A 23 -12.44 -17.61 25.94
N ARG A 24 -12.31 -17.87 24.63
CA ARG A 24 -13.20 -18.78 23.88
C ARG A 24 -13.10 -20.23 24.34
N ARG A 25 -11.91 -20.69 24.73
CA ARG A 25 -11.71 -22.04 25.28
C ARG A 25 -12.36 -22.18 26.65
N ILE A 26 -12.29 -21.14 27.47
CA ILE A 26 -12.82 -21.13 28.85
C ILE A 26 -14.34 -21.31 28.87
N ILE A 27 -15.07 -20.71 27.93
CA ILE A 27 -16.55 -20.77 27.90
C ILE A 27 -17.12 -21.89 27.03
N GLY A 28 -16.29 -22.79 26.48
CA GLY A 28 -16.73 -23.94 25.69
C GLY A 28 -17.51 -23.57 24.42
N CYS A 29 -17.17 -22.44 23.78
CA CYS A 29 -17.91 -21.94 22.62
C CYS A 29 -17.36 -22.53 21.32
N GLU A 30 -18.10 -23.44 20.68
CA GLU A 30 -17.74 -24.01 19.37
C GLU A 30 -18.01 -23.00 18.24
N ARG A 31 -17.01 -22.82 17.36
CA ARG A 31 -17.11 -21.94 16.18
C ARG A 31 -18.10 -22.52 15.18
N ARG A 32 -19.27 -21.91 15.04
CA ARG A 32 -20.16 -22.14 13.89
C ARG A 32 -19.77 -21.18 12.76
N SER A 33 -19.65 -21.71 11.54
CA SER A 33 -19.61 -20.88 10.33
C SER A 33 -20.90 -20.08 10.25
N TYR A 34 -20.78 -18.76 10.15
CA TYR A 34 -21.93 -17.88 9.93
C TYR A 34 -22.64 -18.33 8.64
N PRO A 35 -23.99 -18.40 8.61
CA PRO A 35 -24.70 -18.49 7.34
C PRO A 35 -24.23 -17.35 6.45
N GLN A 36 -23.76 -17.66 5.25
CA GLN A 36 -23.52 -16.63 4.24
C GLN A 36 -24.88 -16.12 3.77
N GLU A 37 -25.40 -15.09 4.43
CA GLU A 37 -26.47 -14.28 3.83
C GLU A 37 -25.92 -13.62 2.57
N GLY A 38 -26.60 -13.84 1.45
CA GLY A 38 -26.26 -13.28 0.15
C GLY A 38 -26.30 -11.75 0.13
N SER A 39 -25.26 -11.17 -0.49
CA SER A 39 -25.24 -9.94 -1.29
C SER A 39 -25.85 -8.62 -0.75
N LEU A 40 -25.62 -8.27 0.52
CA LEU A 40 -25.69 -6.85 0.94
C LEU A 40 -24.55 -6.02 0.33
N THR A 41 -23.43 -6.67 -0.01
CA THR A 41 -22.24 -6.02 -0.56
C THR A 41 -22.49 -5.43 -1.94
N THR A 42 -23.23 -6.10 -2.83
CA THR A 42 -23.43 -5.60 -4.20
C THR A 42 -24.24 -4.31 -4.22
N GLN A 43 -25.26 -4.18 -3.37
CA GLN A 43 -26.04 -2.94 -3.24
C GLN A 43 -25.22 -1.80 -2.65
N GLU A 44 -24.35 -2.07 -1.68
CA GLU A 44 -23.46 -1.07 -1.10
C GLU A 44 -22.31 -0.69 -2.06
N GLU A 45 -21.81 -1.63 -2.87
CA GLU A 45 -20.83 -1.40 -3.94
C GLU A 45 -21.42 -0.57 -5.08
N GLU A 46 -22.65 -0.87 -5.51
CA GLU A 46 -23.41 -0.06 -6.48
C GLU A 46 -23.66 1.35 -5.96
N ARG A 47 -24.00 1.48 -4.67
CA ARG A 47 -24.13 2.79 -4.03
C ARG A 47 -22.82 3.55 -4.04
N LEU A 48 -21.69 2.91 -3.71
CA LEU A 48 -20.38 3.57 -3.79
C LEU A 48 -20.03 3.98 -5.21
N ARG A 49 -20.36 3.17 -6.23
CA ARG A 49 -20.18 3.53 -7.65
C ARG A 49 -20.94 4.81 -7.99
N MET A 50 -22.22 4.90 -7.63
CA MET A 50 -23.02 6.11 -7.83
C MET A 50 -22.42 7.31 -7.08
N MET A 51 -21.96 7.10 -5.84
CA MET A 51 -21.36 8.18 -5.05
C MET A 51 -20.03 8.68 -5.62
N ILE A 52 -19.22 7.84 -6.26
CA ILE A 52 -18.01 8.29 -6.97
C ILE A 52 -18.36 9.25 -8.11
N GLN A 53 -19.45 8.97 -8.83
CA GLN A 53 -19.94 9.85 -9.90
C GLN A 53 -20.51 11.17 -9.34
N GLU A 54 -21.22 11.12 -8.22
CA GLU A 54 -21.82 12.30 -7.58
C GLU A 54 -20.80 13.21 -6.89
N VAL A 55 -19.80 12.66 -6.20
CA VAL A 55 -18.74 13.40 -5.49
C VAL A 55 -17.62 13.84 -6.47
N GLY A 56 -17.82 13.64 -7.78
CA GLY A 56 -16.89 14.06 -8.82
C GLY A 56 -15.48 13.49 -8.66
N TYR A 57 -14.54 14.06 -9.39
CA TYR A 57 -13.11 13.71 -9.33
C TYR A 57 -12.27 14.92 -9.00
N ASN A 58 -11.13 14.71 -8.33
CA ASN A 58 -10.18 15.79 -8.09
C ASN A 58 -9.53 16.22 -9.42
N PRO A 59 -9.75 17.46 -9.89
CA PRO A 59 -9.20 17.94 -11.15
C PRO A 59 -7.67 17.99 -11.16
N ASP A 60 -7.01 18.01 -10.00
CA ASP A 60 -5.56 18.10 -9.89
C ASP A 60 -4.84 16.75 -9.97
N LEU A 61 -5.57 15.62 -9.96
CA LEU A 61 -4.96 14.28 -9.95
C LEU A 61 -4.52 13.79 -11.33
N ILE A 62 -5.27 14.17 -12.36
CA ILE A 62 -5.07 13.75 -13.75
C ILE A 62 -5.30 14.98 -14.60
N ASP A 63 -4.60 15.10 -15.73
CA ASP A 63 -4.98 16.09 -16.73
C ASP A 63 -6.28 15.68 -17.42
N TRP A 64 -7.40 16.03 -16.79
CA TRP A 64 -8.74 15.69 -17.26
C TRP A 64 -9.12 16.42 -18.55
N ALA A 65 -8.37 17.45 -18.96
CA ALA A 65 -8.65 18.19 -20.19
C ALA A 65 -8.44 17.32 -21.44
N GLY A 66 -7.64 16.25 -21.34
CA GLY A 66 -7.44 15.25 -22.40
C GLY A 66 -8.35 14.03 -22.31
N ILE A 67 -9.28 13.98 -21.34
CA ILE A 67 -10.10 12.80 -21.05
C ILE A 67 -11.56 13.11 -21.38
N GLU A 68 -12.15 12.34 -22.29
CA GLU A 68 -13.57 12.47 -22.64
C GLU A 68 -14.47 12.17 -21.43
N GLU A 69 -15.61 12.85 -21.32
CA GLU A 69 -16.57 12.66 -20.21
C GLU A 69 -17.05 11.19 -20.10
N GLU A 70 -17.14 10.48 -21.22
CA GLU A 70 -17.44 9.04 -21.25
C GLU A 70 -16.34 8.17 -20.61
N VAL A 71 -15.06 8.59 -20.73
CA VAL A 71 -13.94 7.92 -20.05
C VAL A 71 -14.00 8.18 -18.55
N VAL A 72 -14.40 9.38 -18.12
CA VAL A 72 -14.59 9.71 -16.69
C VAL A 72 -15.66 8.83 -16.04
N GLY A 73 -16.76 8.55 -16.75
CA GLY A 73 -17.79 7.59 -16.31
C GLY A 73 -17.24 6.16 -16.19
N ARG A 74 -16.44 5.72 -17.16
CA ARG A 74 -15.77 4.41 -17.17
C ARG A 74 -14.74 4.26 -16.05
N ILE A 75 -14.03 5.32 -15.67
CA ILE A 75 -13.04 5.27 -14.57
C ILE A 75 -13.69 4.84 -13.25
N ALA A 76 -14.92 5.26 -12.96
CA ALA A 76 -15.63 4.83 -11.76
C ALA A 76 -15.84 3.32 -11.78
N GLU A 77 -16.28 2.79 -12.92
CA GLU A 77 -16.53 1.36 -13.14
C GLU A 77 -15.24 0.56 -13.05
N GLU A 78 -14.20 0.99 -13.76
CA GLU A 78 -12.89 0.36 -13.76
C GLU A 78 -12.27 0.35 -12.36
N LEU A 79 -12.44 1.41 -11.56
CA LEU A 79 -11.97 1.43 -10.17
C LEU A 79 -12.68 0.38 -9.30
N VAL A 80 -13.99 0.21 -9.46
CA VAL A 80 -14.74 -0.82 -8.74
C VAL A 80 -14.30 -2.21 -9.17
N GLU A 81 -14.19 -2.48 -10.47
CA GLU A 81 -13.73 -3.76 -10.99
C GLU A 81 -12.29 -4.06 -10.54
N PHE A 82 -11.39 -3.07 -10.63
CA PHE A 82 -10.03 -3.18 -10.15
C PHE A 82 -9.99 -3.54 -8.65
N HIS A 83 -10.77 -2.83 -7.82
CA HIS A 83 -10.82 -3.12 -6.39
C HIS A 83 -11.37 -4.53 -6.10
N ARG A 84 -12.35 -5.02 -6.88
CA ARG A 84 -12.89 -6.39 -6.74
C ARG A 84 -11.83 -7.46 -6.95
N LEU A 85 -10.84 -7.23 -7.80
CA LEU A 85 -9.70 -8.15 -7.97
C LEU A 85 -8.99 -8.42 -6.65
N PHE A 86 -9.04 -7.53 -5.65
CA PHE A 86 -8.41 -7.68 -4.34
C PHE A 86 -9.32 -8.21 -3.24
N GLY A 87 -10.54 -8.65 -3.57
CA GLY A 87 -11.58 -9.01 -2.59
C GLY A 87 -11.20 -10.07 -1.56
N ASP A 88 -10.37 -11.04 -1.92
CA ASP A 88 -9.86 -12.12 -1.04
C ASP A 88 -8.59 -11.74 -0.26
N CYS A 89 -7.98 -10.57 -0.53
CA CYS A 89 -6.93 -10.00 0.33
C CYS A 89 -7.51 -9.44 1.64
N PHE A 90 -8.82 -9.15 1.65
CA PHE A 90 -9.52 -8.67 2.83
C PHE A 90 -10.08 -9.84 3.65
N ARG A 91 -9.92 -9.77 4.98
CA ARG A 91 -10.39 -10.80 5.91
C ARG A 91 -11.91 -10.81 6.06
N ARG A 92 -12.58 -9.69 5.78
CA ARG A 92 -14.02 -9.52 5.96
C ARG A 92 -14.63 -8.76 4.78
N LYS A 93 -15.89 -9.07 4.47
CA LYS A 93 -16.65 -8.38 3.42
C LYS A 93 -16.77 -6.87 3.69
N GLU A 94 -16.93 -6.46 4.96
CA GLU A 94 -17.07 -5.04 5.31
C GLU A 94 -15.79 -4.24 5.06
N GLN A 95 -14.61 -4.88 5.08
CA GLN A 95 -13.34 -4.22 4.76
C GLN A 95 -13.27 -3.85 3.28
N ARG A 96 -13.93 -4.61 2.39
CA ARG A 96 -13.98 -4.28 0.95
C ARG A 96 -14.68 -2.95 0.75
N LEU A 97 -15.80 -2.72 1.43
CA LEU A 97 -16.52 -1.45 1.37
C LEU A 97 -15.66 -0.28 1.85
N LEU A 98 -14.96 -0.46 2.97
CA LEU A 98 -14.07 0.56 3.52
C LEU A 98 -12.89 0.86 2.57
N GLY A 99 -12.33 -0.17 1.93
CA GLY A 99 -11.27 -0.05 0.92
C GLY A 99 -11.73 0.69 -0.32
N GLN A 100 -12.86 0.29 -0.88
CA GLN A 100 -13.45 0.96 -2.05
C GLN A 100 -13.80 2.42 -1.75
N SER A 101 -14.40 2.71 -0.59
CA SER A 101 -14.67 4.09 -0.17
C SER A 101 -13.40 4.91 0.00
N TYR A 102 -12.31 4.28 0.45
CA TYR A 102 -11.03 4.97 0.62
C TYR A 102 -10.44 5.36 -0.74
N LEU A 103 -10.37 4.41 -1.66
CA LEU A 103 -9.86 4.63 -3.01
C LEU A 103 -10.71 5.67 -3.76
N GLY A 104 -12.04 5.54 -3.71
CA GLY A 104 -12.97 6.53 -4.26
C GLY A 104 -12.76 7.91 -3.62
N GLY A 105 -12.62 7.97 -2.30
CA GLY A 105 -12.33 9.22 -1.58
C GLY A 105 -11.01 9.87 -1.96
N LEU A 106 -9.96 9.09 -2.26
CA LEU A 106 -8.69 9.61 -2.75
C LEU A 106 -8.82 10.25 -4.14
N LEU A 107 -9.62 9.65 -5.04
CA LEU A 107 -9.83 10.12 -6.41
C LEU A 107 -10.90 11.22 -6.55
N SER A 108 -11.82 11.31 -5.59
CA SER A 108 -12.95 12.25 -5.60
C SER A 108 -12.58 13.72 -5.42
N ASP A 109 -13.53 14.66 -5.43
CA ASP A 109 -13.27 16.07 -5.14
C ASP A 109 -13.10 16.41 -3.63
N VAL A 110 -13.21 15.41 -2.74
CA VAL A 110 -13.16 15.63 -1.27
C VAL A 110 -11.91 16.45 -0.90
N PRO A 111 -12.05 17.67 -0.33
CA PRO A 111 -10.92 18.59 -0.19
C PRO A 111 -9.80 18.07 0.70
N ARG A 112 -10.16 17.33 1.76
CA ARG A 112 -9.20 16.78 2.73
C ARG A 112 -9.11 15.27 2.58
N LYS A 113 -8.01 14.79 1.99
CA LYS A 113 -7.74 13.35 1.77
C LYS A 113 -7.33 12.61 3.05
N ASN A 114 -8.26 12.47 3.99
CA ASN A 114 -8.07 11.69 5.21
C ASN A 114 -9.26 10.74 5.46
N GLY A 115 -9.06 9.72 6.31
CA GLY A 115 -10.07 8.70 6.55
C GLY A 115 -11.39 9.22 7.15
N GLU A 116 -11.37 10.31 7.91
CA GLU A 116 -12.59 10.91 8.48
C GLU A 116 -13.42 11.65 7.43
N ALA A 117 -12.80 12.55 6.68
CA ALA A 117 -13.46 13.32 5.63
C ALA A 117 -14.01 12.40 4.52
N ILE A 118 -13.22 11.38 4.12
CA ILE A 118 -13.66 10.38 3.15
C ILE A 118 -14.83 9.55 3.71
N ALA A 119 -14.76 9.08 4.96
CA ALA A 119 -15.87 8.35 5.56
C ALA A 119 -17.14 9.19 5.65
N LEU A 120 -17.03 10.47 6.01
CA LEU A 120 -18.18 11.37 6.08
C LEU A 120 -18.83 11.58 4.71
N ALA A 121 -18.03 11.73 3.65
CA ALA A 121 -18.52 11.88 2.28
C ALA A 121 -19.18 10.61 1.73
N PHE A 122 -18.57 9.42 1.96
CA PHE A 122 -18.97 8.18 1.28
C PHE A 122 -19.83 7.23 2.13
N LEU A 123 -19.67 7.21 3.45
CA LEU A 123 -20.25 6.18 4.32
C LEU A 123 -21.08 6.75 5.48
N GLY A 124 -20.92 8.05 5.78
CA GLY A 124 -21.57 8.76 6.87
C GLY A 124 -20.84 8.67 8.22
N PRO A 125 -21.30 9.44 9.23
CA PRO A 125 -20.57 9.68 10.48
C PRO A 125 -20.32 8.42 11.33
N ARG A 126 -21.19 7.42 11.22
CA ARG A 126 -21.03 6.15 11.97
C ARG A 126 -19.84 5.32 11.47
N ALA A 127 -19.40 5.53 10.23
CA ALA A 127 -18.32 4.77 9.62
C ALA A 127 -16.93 5.36 9.85
N VAL A 128 -16.82 6.60 10.37
CA VAL A 128 -15.52 7.29 10.60
C VAL A 128 -14.55 6.42 11.39
N ARG A 129 -15.02 5.83 12.50
CA ARG A 129 -14.17 4.97 13.34
C ARG A 129 -13.75 3.68 12.63
N CYS A 130 -14.64 3.10 11.84
CA CYS A 130 -14.36 1.91 11.04
C CYS A 130 -13.32 2.22 9.96
N GLN A 131 -13.43 3.36 9.27
CA GLN A 131 -12.47 3.80 8.25
C GLN A 131 -11.08 4.07 8.84
N GLN A 132 -11.00 4.70 10.01
CA GLN A 132 -9.73 4.89 10.70
C GLN A 132 -9.10 3.56 11.12
N ASN A 133 -9.89 2.63 11.66
CA ASN A 133 -9.40 1.29 12.02
C ASN A 133 -9.02 0.47 10.78
N PHE A 134 -9.70 0.66 9.66
CA PHE A 134 -9.36 0.03 8.39
C PHE A 134 -7.92 0.33 8.02
N LEU A 135 -7.53 1.61 7.99
CA LEU A 135 -6.17 2.04 7.62
C LEU A 135 -5.08 1.75 8.66
N SER A 136 -5.42 1.37 9.90
CA SER A 136 -4.45 1.32 11.00
C SER A 136 -4.40 0.00 11.79
N ARG A 137 -5.47 -0.80 11.80
CA ARG A 137 -5.62 -1.96 12.69
C ARG A 137 -6.18 -3.19 12.01
N TYR A 138 -7.01 -3.01 11.00
CA TYR A 138 -7.61 -4.14 10.30
C TYR A 138 -6.54 -4.82 9.45
N LEU A 139 -6.41 -6.13 9.62
CA LEU A 139 -5.45 -6.92 8.88
C LEU A 139 -5.95 -7.16 7.45
N TRP A 140 -5.08 -6.91 6.48
CA TRP A 140 -5.21 -7.33 5.09
C TRP A 140 -4.02 -8.21 4.73
N ASP A 141 -4.19 -9.07 3.74
CA ASP A 141 -3.09 -9.86 3.18
C ASP A 141 -2.29 -8.98 2.20
N GLU A 142 -1.35 -8.20 2.74
CA GLU A 142 -0.52 -7.26 1.97
C GLU A 142 0.34 -7.98 0.93
N GLU A 143 0.88 -9.15 1.27
CA GLU A 143 1.72 -9.93 0.36
C GLU A 143 0.91 -10.42 -0.84
N ARG A 144 -0.28 -11.01 -0.59
CA ARG A 144 -1.18 -11.41 -1.68
C ARG A 144 -1.63 -10.22 -2.54
N MET A 145 -1.90 -9.08 -1.91
CA MET A 145 -2.29 -7.86 -2.63
C MET A 145 -1.16 -7.39 -3.54
N LEU A 146 0.09 -7.40 -3.04
CA LEU A 146 1.26 -7.04 -3.82
C LEU A 146 1.53 -8.03 -4.96
N GLU A 147 1.45 -9.33 -4.71
CA GLU A 147 1.61 -10.35 -5.75
C GLU A 147 0.58 -10.22 -6.86
N ARG A 148 -0.68 -9.97 -6.51
CA ARG A 148 -1.74 -9.75 -7.50
C ARG A 148 -1.49 -8.50 -8.33
N HIS A 149 -1.11 -7.40 -7.68
CA HIS A 149 -0.75 -6.16 -8.38
C HIS A 149 0.40 -6.38 -9.36
N GLN A 150 1.44 -7.11 -8.96
CA GLN A 150 2.57 -7.44 -9.82
C GLN A 150 2.17 -8.33 -11.00
N GLY A 151 1.26 -9.29 -10.79
CA GLY A 151 0.70 -10.11 -11.87
C GLY A 151 -0.06 -9.27 -12.90
N LEU A 152 -0.96 -8.40 -12.44
CA LEU A 152 -1.72 -7.49 -13.32
C LEU A 152 -0.78 -6.55 -14.09
N LEU A 153 0.24 -6.02 -13.42
CA LEU A 153 1.25 -5.19 -14.07
C LEU A 153 2.06 -5.97 -15.11
N ALA A 154 2.46 -7.20 -14.81
CA ALA A 154 3.19 -8.06 -15.73
C ALA A 154 2.36 -8.39 -16.99
N GLU A 155 1.06 -8.66 -16.83
CA GLU A 155 0.15 -8.86 -17.97
C GLU A 155 0.03 -7.59 -18.82
N ALA A 156 -0.08 -6.42 -18.19
CA ALA A 156 -0.27 -5.15 -18.87
C ALA A 156 0.99 -4.68 -19.61
N VAL A 157 2.16 -4.73 -18.96
CA VAL A 157 3.37 -4.07 -19.46
C VAL A 157 4.59 -4.99 -19.59
N GLY A 158 4.52 -6.26 -19.20
CA GLY A 158 5.66 -7.18 -19.22
C GLY A 158 6.24 -7.38 -20.62
N GLU A 159 7.57 -7.22 -20.73
CA GLU A 159 8.38 -7.53 -21.91
C GLU A 159 9.77 -8.08 -21.51
N GLU A 160 10.39 -8.88 -22.38
CA GLU A 160 11.74 -9.42 -22.11
C GLU A 160 12.81 -8.32 -22.06
N ASP A 161 12.67 -7.29 -22.90
CA ASP A 161 13.57 -6.14 -23.01
C ASP A 161 13.21 -4.97 -22.08
N GLY A 162 12.22 -5.14 -21.19
CA GLY A 162 11.82 -4.11 -20.24
C GLY A 162 12.91 -3.78 -19.20
N MET A 163 12.69 -2.68 -18.46
CA MET A 163 13.61 -2.15 -17.48
C MET A 163 12.95 -2.06 -16.11
N HIS A 164 13.55 -2.66 -15.09
CA HIS A 164 13.24 -2.31 -13.70
C HIS A 164 13.97 -1.03 -13.34
N THR A 165 13.32 -0.10 -12.67
CA THR A 165 13.96 1.13 -12.19
C THR A 165 13.93 1.17 -10.68
N VAL A 166 15.02 1.64 -10.06
CA VAL A 166 15.04 1.89 -8.61
C VAL A 166 15.22 3.37 -8.35
N ASP A 167 14.37 3.88 -7.46
CA ASP A 167 14.50 5.22 -6.92
C ASP A 167 14.07 5.26 -5.44
N SER A 168 14.50 6.29 -4.71
CA SER A 168 13.95 6.61 -3.40
C SER A 168 13.23 7.95 -3.45
N THR A 169 12.06 8.04 -2.80
CA THR A 169 11.34 9.30 -2.68
C THR A 169 11.17 9.70 -1.22
N GLU A 170 11.42 10.98 -0.93
CA GLU A 170 11.18 11.57 0.37
C GLU A 170 9.88 12.35 0.44
N ILE A 171 9.10 12.04 1.45
CA ILE A 171 7.82 12.66 1.73
C ILE A 171 7.98 13.54 2.97
N PRO A 172 7.86 14.88 2.86
CA PRO A 172 7.88 15.78 4.00
C PRO A 172 6.88 15.33 5.06
N LYS A 173 7.38 15.08 6.28
CA LYS A 173 6.56 14.53 7.34
C LYS A 173 7.03 15.00 8.69
N LYS A 174 6.07 15.43 9.50
CA LYS A 174 6.27 15.81 10.89
C LYS A 174 5.39 14.93 11.77
N GLY A 175 5.97 14.39 12.83
CA GLY A 175 5.26 13.53 13.78
C GLY A 175 6.23 12.66 14.55
N LYS A 176 6.06 12.59 15.88
CA LYS A 176 6.89 11.71 16.72
C LYS A 176 6.55 10.23 16.50
N GLU A 177 5.33 9.93 16.05
CA GLU A 177 4.81 8.56 15.85
C GLU A 177 4.70 8.17 14.36
N SER A 178 5.23 8.99 13.45
CA SER A 178 5.32 8.63 12.04
C SER A 178 6.58 7.79 11.81
N VAL A 179 6.40 6.49 11.58
CA VAL A 179 7.48 5.50 11.39
C VAL A 179 8.50 5.98 10.35
N GLY A 180 9.78 5.91 10.66
CA GLY A 180 10.86 6.26 9.72
C GLY A 180 11.06 7.77 9.48
N VAL A 181 10.32 8.65 10.18
CA VAL A 181 10.60 10.10 10.12
C VAL A 181 11.94 10.40 10.78
N ALA A 182 12.81 11.11 10.06
CA ALA A 182 14.04 11.69 10.60
C ALA A 182 14.44 12.94 9.81
N ARG A 183 15.34 13.74 10.39
CA ARG A 183 15.94 14.90 9.70
C ARG A 183 17.02 14.44 8.71
N GLN A 184 16.64 14.32 7.45
CA GLN A 184 17.49 13.84 6.35
C GLN A 184 17.30 14.72 5.10
N TYR A 185 18.12 14.52 4.06
CA TYR A 185 17.91 15.25 2.81
C TYR A 185 16.57 14.84 2.19
N CYS A 186 15.73 15.80 1.86
CA CYS A 186 14.44 15.60 1.26
C CYS A 186 14.50 16.16 -0.16
N GLY A 187 14.55 15.28 -1.17
CA GLY A 187 14.64 15.70 -2.58
C GLY A 187 13.54 16.68 -2.97
N ASN A 188 12.29 16.40 -2.57
CA ASN A 188 11.13 17.24 -2.85
C ASN A 188 11.25 18.68 -2.28
N LEU A 189 12.00 18.89 -1.19
CA LEU A 189 12.21 20.22 -0.61
C LEU A 189 13.57 20.83 -0.97
N GLY A 190 14.44 20.10 -1.68
CA GLY A 190 15.81 20.50 -2.01
C GLY A 190 16.72 20.74 -0.79
N LYS A 191 16.33 20.28 0.40
CA LYS A 191 17.05 20.59 1.65
C LYS A 191 16.91 19.49 2.70
N ARG A 192 17.70 19.59 3.77
CA ARG A 192 17.56 18.73 4.95
C ARG A 192 16.36 19.15 5.79
N GLU A 193 15.40 18.25 5.96
CA GLU A 193 14.17 18.46 6.72
C GLU A 193 13.70 17.12 7.29
N ASN A 194 12.70 17.15 8.18
CA ASN A 194 11.98 15.96 8.60
C ASN A 194 11.17 15.39 7.44
N CYS A 195 11.52 14.18 7.03
CA CYS A 195 10.79 13.42 6.02
C CYS A 195 10.84 11.93 6.32
N GLN A 196 9.87 11.20 5.75
CA GLN A 196 9.95 9.76 5.54
C GLN A 196 10.59 9.52 4.18
N SER A 197 11.26 8.39 4.02
CA SER A 197 11.80 7.96 2.72
C SER A 197 11.33 6.54 2.44
N GLY A 198 10.91 6.29 1.20
CA GLY A 198 10.66 4.94 0.71
C GLY A 198 11.61 4.63 -0.44
N VAL A 199 11.95 3.35 -0.61
CA VAL A 199 12.62 2.82 -1.79
C VAL A 199 11.59 2.11 -2.64
N PHE A 200 11.59 2.38 -3.93
CA PHE A 200 10.57 1.93 -4.87
C PHE A 200 11.24 1.25 -6.05
N VAL A 201 10.63 0.15 -6.49
CA VAL A 201 10.95 -0.50 -7.76
C VAL A 201 9.83 -0.19 -8.73
N GLY A 202 10.17 0.43 -9.84
CA GLY A 202 9.30 0.59 -11.00
C GLY A 202 9.65 -0.40 -12.10
N TYR A 203 8.77 -0.51 -13.08
CA TYR A 203 9.02 -1.23 -14.32
C TYR A 203 8.53 -0.40 -15.48
N THR A 204 9.30 -0.40 -16.57
CA THR A 204 8.96 0.29 -17.81
C THR A 204 9.27 -0.59 -19.00
N SER A 205 8.43 -0.50 -20.02
CA SER A 205 8.57 -1.17 -21.30
C SER A 205 7.95 -0.31 -22.40
N ARG A 206 7.91 -0.83 -23.63
CA ARG A 206 7.28 -0.12 -24.75
C ARG A 206 5.74 -0.08 -24.60
N LYS A 207 5.18 -0.93 -23.73
CA LYS A 207 3.73 -1.00 -23.45
C LYS A 207 3.28 0.00 -22.39
N GLY A 208 4.19 0.47 -21.55
CA GLY A 208 3.86 1.37 -20.45
C GLY A 208 4.77 1.18 -19.24
N TYR A 209 4.36 1.71 -18.10
CA TYR A 209 5.14 1.67 -16.87
C TYR A 209 4.25 1.57 -15.63
N GLY A 210 4.82 1.14 -14.51
CA GLY A 210 4.13 1.10 -13.23
C GLY A 210 5.05 0.79 -12.06
N LEU A 211 4.57 1.02 -10.84
CA LEU A 211 5.25 0.64 -9.61
C LEU A 211 5.11 -0.87 -9.38
N VAL A 212 6.22 -1.55 -9.11
CA VAL A 212 6.28 -3.00 -8.88
C VAL A 212 6.29 -3.33 -7.41
N ASP A 213 7.14 -2.65 -6.65
CA ASP A 213 7.36 -2.94 -5.24
C ASP A 213 7.81 -1.69 -4.49
N ARG A 214 7.67 -1.73 -3.16
CA ARG A 214 8.05 -0.62 -2.28
C ARG A 214 8.44 -1.11 -0.91
N ARG A 215 9.34 -0.37 -0.26
CA ARG A 215 9.64 -0.55 1.16
C ARG A 215 10.00 0.76 1.82
N LEU A 216 9.46 0.98 3.02
CA LEU A 216 9.82 2.13 3.84
C LEU A 216 11.27 2.01 4.32
N TYR A 217 12.07 3.06 4.11
CA TYR A 217 13.39 3.17 4.74
C TYR A 217 13.23 3.67 6.17
N VAL A 218 13.71 2.88 7.14
CA VAL A 218 13.73 3.25 8.55
C VAL A 218 15.16 3.68 8.90
N PRO A 219 15.40 4.98 9.19
CA PRO A 219 16.75 5.46 9.44
C PRO A 219 17.39 4.85 10.69
N LYS A 220 18.72 4.68 10.69
CA LYS A 220 19.50 4.04 11.77
C LYS A 220 19.15 4.53 13.18
N ILE A 221 18.87 5.83 13.34
CA ILE A 221 18.49 6.43 14.63
C ILE A 221 17.27 5.76 15.29
N TRP A 222 16.33 5.22 14.49
CA TRP A 222 15.16 4.52 15.02
C TRP A 222 15.48 3.20 15.72
N PHE A 223 16.67 2.64 15.50
CA PHE A 223 17.13 1.39 16.11
C PHE A 223 17.95 1.62 17.39
N GLU A 224 18.15 2.87 17.81
CA GLU A 224 18.77 3.19 19.09
C GLU A 224 17.80 2.91 20.26
N GLU A 225 18.34 2.60 21.44
CA GLU A 225 17.56 2.22 22.63
C GLU A 225 16.48 3.25 22.99
N GLN A 226 16.79 4.54 22.84
CA GLN A 226 15.85 5.65 23.10
C GLN A 226 14.60 5.64 22.18
N TYR A 227 14.63 4.90 21.07
CA TYR A 227 13.49 4.72 20.17
C TYR A 227 12.75 3.40 20.40
N ALA A 228 13.22 2.50 21.28
CA ALA A 228 12.63 1.18 21.51
C ALA A 228 11.13 1.24 21.84
N GLU A 229 10.74 2.09 22.79
CA GLU A 229 9.34 2.26 23.17
C GLU A 229 8.49 2.84 22.03
N ARG A 230 9.09 3.74 21.22
CA ARG A 230 8.42 4.31 20.05
C ARG A 230 8.20 3.25 18.97
N ARG A 231 9.21 2.42 18.69
CA ARG A 231 9.11 1.32 17.72
C ARG A 231 7.98 0.37 18.11
N ARG A 232 7.90 -0.01 19.38
CA ARG A 232 6.83 -0.85 19.94
C ARG A 232 5.46 -0.23 19.75
N LYS A 233 5.28 1.04 20.14
CA LYS A 233 3.99 1.75 19.98
C LYS A 233 3.55 1.91 18.53
N CYS A 234 4.50 2.09 17.62
CA CYS A 234 4.21 2.25 16.19
C CYS A 234 4.05 0.91 15.45
N GLY A 235 4.16 -0.23 16.13
CA GLY A 235 4.00 -1.55 15.53
C GLY A 235 5.13 -1.92 14.56
N ILE A 236 6.34 -1.40 14.75
CA ILE A 236 7.50 -1.84 13.96
C ILE A 236 7.81 -3.30 14.33
N PRO A 237 7.94 -4.21 13.36
CA PRO A 237 8.28 -5.61 13.64
C PRO A 237 9.60 -5.73 14.42
N SER A 238 9.64 -6.63 15.40
CA SER A 238 10.78 -6.79 16.32
C SER A 238 12.05 -7.28 15.64
N GLU A 239 11.87 -8.08 14.58
CA GLU A 239 12.90 -8.68 13.75
C GLU A 239 13.49 -7.70 12.74
N LEU A 240 12.80 -6.57 12.46
CA LEU A 240 13.29 -5.57 11.53
C LEU A 240 14.62 -5.01 12.04
N GLN A 241 15.65 -5.13 11.20
CA GLN A 241 16.97 -4.55 11.42
C GLN A 241 17.18 -3.32 10.54
N PHE A 242 18.19 -2.52 10.88
CA PHE A 242 18.60 -1.41 10.02
C PHE A 242 19.12 -1.93 8.69
N GLN A 243 18.64 -1.33 7.61
CA GLN A 243 19.13 -1.55 6.25
C GLN A 243 19.23 -0.20 5.54
N THR A 244 20.32 -0.01 4.81
CA THR A 244 20.51 1.11 3.90
C THR A 244 19.52 1.03 2.74
N LYS A 245 19.32 2.16 2.07
CA LYS A 245 18.48 2.21 0.87
C LYS A 245 18.98 1.29 -0.25
N ILE A 246 20.31 1.14 -0.38
CA ILE A 246 20.93 0.27 -1.39
C ILE A 246 20.65 -1.20 -1.08
N GLU A 247 20.78 -1.62 0.18
CA GLU A 247 20.42 -2.98 0.61
C GLU A 247 18.93 -3.26 0.36
N ILE A 248 18.04 -2.33 0.71
CA ILE A 248 16.60 -2.45 0.43
C ILE A 248 16.35 -2.57 -1.08
N ALA A 249 17.00 -1.74 -1.90
CA ALA A 249 16.86 -1.80 -3.36
C ALA A 249 17.27 -3.15 -3.92
N LEU A 250 18.42 -3.68 -3.50
CA LEU A 250 18.90 -4.98 -3.93
C LEU A 250 17.95 -6.11 -3.51
N GLU A 251 17.44 -6.10 -2.28
CA GLU A 251 16.46 -7.10 -1.82
C GLU A 251 15.15 -7.04 -2.61
N LEU A 252 14.64 -5.84 -2.89
CA LEU A 252 13.41 -5.68 -3.68
C LEU A 252 13.61 -6.17 -5.11
N LEU A 253 14.74 -5.83 -5.74
CA LEU A 253 15.09 -6.31 -7.09
C LEU A 253 15.27 -7.83 -7.11
N GLU A 254 16.03 -8.38 -6.16
CA GLU A 254 16.25 -9.82 -6.04
C GLU A 254 14.92 -10.57 -5.90
N LYS A 255 14.00 -10.08 -5.07
CA LYS A 255 12.65 -10.64 -4.95
C LYS A 255 11.91 -10.66 -6.29
N GLN A 256 12.03 -9.61 -7.11
CA GLN A 256 11.40 -9.59 -8.44
C GLN A 256 12.06 -10.59 -9.38
N MET A 257 13.39 -10.71 -9.35
CA MET A 257 14.12 -11.66 -10.19
C MET A 257 13.78 -13.10 -9.84
N GLN A 258 13.64 -13.42 -8.54
CA GLN A 258 13.23 -14.74 -8.07
C GLN A 258 11.78 -15.07 -8.43
N ARG A 259 10.88 -14.08 -8.35
CA ARG A 259 9.47 -14.26 -8.74
C ARG A 259 9.31 -14.49 -10.24
N GLY A 260 10.15 -13.88 -11.06
CA GLY A 260 10.17 -14.10 -12.52
C GLY A 260 8.94 -13.61 -13.29
N LEU A 261 8.02 -12.86 -12.64
CA LEU A 261 6.82 -12.32 -13.28
C LEU A 261 7.15 -11.24 -14.32
N LEU A 262 8.15 -10.41 -14.02
CA LEU A 262 8.64 -9.35 -14.90
C LEU A 262 10.05 -9.71 -15.35
N ALA A 263 10.19 -10.20 -16.58
CA ALA A 263 11.47 -10.72 -17.08
C ALA A 263 12.58 -9.66 -17.11
N GLY A 264 12.28 -8.47 -17.66
CA GLY A 264 13.10 -7.25 -17.68
C GLY A 264 14.63 -7.43 -17.73
N ARG A 265 15.24 -7.20 -18.89
CA ARG A 265 16.70 -7.32 -19.08
C ARG A 265 17.51 -6.19 -18.42
N TRP A 266 16.93 -5.02 -18.25
CA TRP A 266 17.63 -3.81 -17.80
C TRP A 266 17.28 -3.43 -16.36
N ILE A 267 18.26 -2.83 -15.67
CA ILE A 267 18.08 -2.13 -14.39
C ILE A 267 18.48 -0.66 -14.57
N GLY A 268 17.55 0.26 -14.32
CA GLY A 268 17.78 1.70 -14.31
C GLY A 268 17.90 2.26 -12.90
N SER A 269 18.79 3.22 -12.68
CA SER A 269 18.86 3.93 -11.39
C SER A 269 19.48 5.32 -11.49
N ASP A 270 19.09 6.19 -10.56
CA ASP A 270 19.67 7.53 -10.39
C ASP A 270 21.12 7.48 -9.86
N SER A 271 21.73 8.65 -9.71
CA SER A 271 23.09 8.78 -9.21
C SER A 271 23.27 8.38 -7.74
N PHE A 272 22.21 8.29 -6.92
CA PHE A 272 22.33 7.82 -5.54
C PHE A 272 22.67 6.33 -5.51
N PHE A 273 21.92 5.50 -6.24
CA PHE A 273 22.19 4.06 -6.32
C PHE A 273 23.30 3.74 -7.31
N GLY A 274 23.29 4.38 -8.47
CA GLY A 274 24.20 4.07 -9.57
C GLY A 274 25.65 4.41 -9.26
N SER A 275 25.92 5.32 -8.33
CA SER A 275 27.27 5.62 -7.83
C SER A 275 27.90 4.48 -7.02
N ASP A 276 27.09 3.59 -6.42
CA ASP A 276 27.59 2.49 -5.60
C ASP A 276 28.13 1.34 -6.46
N ALA A 277 29.41 1.01 -6.28
CA ALA A 277 30.06 -0.02 -7.09
C ALA A 277 29.50 -1.42 -6.79
N ALA A 278 29.24 -1.73 -5.51
CA ALA A 278 28.71 -3.03 -5.12
C ALA A 278 27.29 -3.26 -5.67
N PHE A 279 26.47 -2.21 -5.75
CA PHE A 279 25.17 -2.23 -6.40
C PHE A 279 25.29 -2.64 -7.88
N ARG A 280 26.15 -1.96 -8.65
CA ARG A 280 26.39 -2.27 -10.07
C ARG A 280 26.96 -3.68 -10.27
N ASP A 281 27.93 -4.07 -9.46
CA ASP A 281 28.55 -5.40 -9.51
C ASP A 281 27.54 -6.51 -9.18
N THR A 282 26.58 -6.24 -8.28
CA THR A 282 25.51 -7.17 -7.95
C THR A 282 24.55 -7.35 -9.12
N ILE A 283 24.15 -6.26 -9.78
CA ILE A 283 23.30 -6.33 -10.97
C ILE A 283 24.00 -7.11 -12.09
N ALA A 284 25.29 -6.84 -12.33
CA ALA A 284 26.06 -7.55 -13.33
C ALA A 284 26.17 -9.06 -13.02
N ARG A 285 26.35 -9.43 -11.74
CA ARG A 285 26.36 -10.84 -11.30
C ARG A 285 25.03 -11.56 -11.52
N TRP A 286 23.91 -10.84 -11.50
CA TRP A 286 22.60 -11.39 -11.88
C TRP A 286 22.42 -11.55 -13.39
N GLY A 287 23.42 -11.20 -14.20
CA GLY A 287 23.36 -11.28 -15.66
C GLY A 287 22.46 -10.21 -16.28
N LYS A 288 22.16 -9.13 -15.54
CA LYS A 288 21.34 -8.02 -16.00
C LYS A 288 22.21 -6.90 -16.56
N LEU A 289 21.67 -6.17 -17.53
CA LEU A 289 22.26 -4.94 -18.02
C LEU A 289 21.81 -3.78 -17.11
N TYR A 290 22.64 -2.75 -16.97
CA TYR A 290 22.24 -1.57 -16.20
C TYR A 290 22.47 -0.27 -16.95
N LEU A 291 21.56 0.68 -16.73
CA LEU A 291 21.70 2.09 -17.07
C LEU A 291 21.69 2.87 -15.77
N ALA A 292 22.88 3.22 -15.28
CA ALA A 292 23.05 3.82 -13.97
C ALA A 292 23.71 5.19 -14.11
N GLU A 293 23.04 6.23 -13.61
CA GLU A 293 23.70 7.52 -13.44
C GLU A 293 24.79 7.41 -12.36
N ILE A 294 25.87 8.16 -12.53
CA ILE A 294 26.93 8.29 -11.52
C ILE A 294 27.15 9.77 -11.21
N ARG A 295 27.60 10.08 -10.00
CA ARG A 295 27.98 11.45 -9.66
C ARG A 295 29.17 11.88 -10.52
N SER A 296 29.17 13.14 -10.96
CA SER A 296 30.22 13.71 -11.83
C SER A 296 31.62 13.73 -11.20
N ASN A 297 31.73 13.55 -9.89
CA ASN A 297 32.99 13.51 -9.15
C ASN A 297 33.52 12.09 -8.90
N ILE A 298 32.87 11.05 -9.44
CA ILE A 298 33.35 9.68 -9.34
C ILE A 298 34.45 9.45 -10.36
N GLN A 299 35.60 8.99 -9.86
CA GLN A 299 36.70 8.55 -10.71
C GLN A 299 36.37 7.17 -11.26
N VAL A 300 36.36 7.06 -12.59
CA VAL A 300 36.21 5.79 -13.30
C VAL A 300 37.54 5.46 -13.97
N LEU A 301 37.93 4.18 -13.94
CA LEU A 301 39.07 3.72 -14.72
C LEU A 301 38.66 3.72 -16.20
N PRO A 302 39.46 4.33 -17.10
CA PRO A 302 39.19 4.21 -18.53
C PRO A 302 39.28 2.74 -18.95
N LEU A 303 38.34 2.33 -19.82
CA LEU A 303 38.30 1.02 -20.45
C LEU A 303 39.45 0.82 -21.45
#